data_AF-A0A0P9LLE4-F1
#
_entry.id   AF-A0A0P9LLE4-F1
#
_cell.length_a   1.000
_cell.length_b   1.000
_cell.length_c   1.000
_cell.angle_alpha   90.00
_cell.angle_beta   90.00
_cell.angle_gamma   90.00
#
_symmetry.space_group_name_H-M   'P 1'
#
loop_
_entity.id
_entity.type
_entity.pdbx_description
1 polymer ?
#
loop_
_entity_poly.entity_id
_entity_poly.type
_entity_poly.pdbx_seq_one_letter_code
_entity_poly.pdbx_strand_id
1 'polypeptide(L)'
;MWWKNIARRIQERTANDTGAVAFGAGFGPSGLPHIGTLCEVLRVNIVKTTFERISGREANLFIISDDMDALRKIPATFPQSRSLVNYLGVPLCDIADPFQQASSLSAGINSRLDKALAPYTLDYQLIENSFLYRSGYYNTTIRKFLLQMDTINQAIASRLGVNRRKSYSIFMPISRFSGRVIEHLVIQSVDLSRGEIVYTIVSAS
;
A
#
# COMPACT_ATOMS: atom_id res chain seq x y z
N MET A 1 -12.04 -27.29 -6.96
CA MET A 1 -11.86 -25.87 -7.35
C MET A 1 -11.01 -25.18 -6.30
N TRP A 2 -10.00 -24.41 -6.72
CA TRP A 2 -8.98 -23.84 -5.80
C TRP A 2 -9.59 -22.91 -4.74
N TRP A 3 -10.56 -22.08 -5.12
CA TRP A 3 -11.18 -21.09 -4.21
C TRP A 3 -11.95 -21.74 -3.06
N LYS A 4 -12.61 -22.89 -3.29
CA LYS A 4 -13.28 -23.67 -2.23
C LYS A 4 -12.28 -24.18 -1.20
N ASN A 5 -11.11 -24.65 -1.65
CA ASN A 5 -10.07 -25.14 -0.75
C ASN A 5 -9.48 -24.01 0.09
N ILE A 6 -9.26 -22.82 -0.50
CA ILE A 6 -8.81 -21.64 0.25
C ILE A 6 -9.87 -21.22 1.27
N ALA A 7 -11.14 -21.13 0.86
CA ALA A 7 -12.22 -20.75 1.75
C ALA A 7 -12.35 -21.69 2.97
N ARG A 8 -12.23 -23.01 2.78
CA ARG A 8 -12.21 -23.98 3.89
C ARG A 8 -11.05 -23.77 4.83
N ARG A 9 -9.85 -23.53 4.31
CA ARG A 9 -8.67 -23.23 5.14
C ARG A 9 -8.85 -21.95 5.95
N ILE A 10 -9.54 -20.95 5.40
CA ILE A 10 -9.87 -19.72 6.13
C ILE A 10 -10.89 -20.01 7.23
N GLN A 11 -11.93 -20.81 6.93
CA GLN A 11 -12.92 -21.26 7.92
C GLN A 11 -12.26 -22.00 9.10
N GLU A 12 -11.35 -22.92 8.83
CA GLU A 12 -10.61 -23.65 9.87
C GLU A 12 -9.75 -22.71 10.72
N ARG A 13 -9.03 -21.78 10.08
CA ARG A 13 -8.14 -20.84 10.78
C ARG A 13 -8.88 -19.82 11.64
N THR A 14 -10.09 -19.47 11.23
CA THR A 14 -10.91 -18.47 11.91
C THR A 14 -12.01 -19.10 12.76
N ALA A 15 -11.96 -20.42 13.00
CA ALA A 15 -13.04 -21.17 13.66
C ALA A 15 -13.36 -20.67 15.08
N ASN A 16 -12.37 -20.08 15.76
CA ASN A 16 -12.52 -19.53 17.11
C ASN A 16 -12.86 -18.03 17.12
N ASP A 17 -12.93 -17.38 15.96
CA ASP A 17 -13.27 -15.97 15.84
C ASP A 17 -14.78 -15.80 15.70
N THR A 18 -15.36 -14.88 16.47
CA THR A 18 -16.81 -14.58 16.43
C THR A 18 -17.14 -13.40 15.51
N GLY A 19 -16.15 -12.59 15.13
CA GLY A 19 -16.33 -11.42 14.27
C GLY A 19 -16.40 -11.75 12.78
N ALA A 20 -16.77 -10.72 12.00
CA ALA A 20 -16.69 -10.75 10.55
C ALA A 20 -15.24 -10.94 10.09
N VAL A 21 -15.05 -11.76 9.05
CA VAL A 21 -13.70 -12.04 8.51
C VAL A 21 -13.34 -10.99 7.47
N ALA A 22 -12.19 -10.33 7.65
CA ALA A 22 -11.69 -9.34 6.71
C ALA A 22 -10.93 -10.01 5.55
N PHE A 23 -11.33 -9.68 4.32
CA PHE A 23 -10.64 -10.02 3.09
C PHE A 23 -10.05 -8.74 2.49
N GLY A 24 -8.79 -8.78 2.07
CA GLY A 24 -8.08 -7.62 1.56
C GLY A 24 -7.49 -7.86 0.17
N ALA A 25 -7.58 -6.85 -0.70
CA ALA A 25 -6.81 -6.73 -1.93
C ALA A 25 -6.02 -5.41 -1.88
N GLY A 26 -4.82 -5.37 -2.45
CA GLY A 26 -4.00 -4.15 -2.50
C GLY A 26 -3.88 -3.65 -3.94
N PHE A 27 -3.57 -2.38 -4.12
CA PHE A 27 -3.00 -1.92 -5.38
C PHE A 27 -2.26 -0.59 -5.23
N GLY A 28 -1.22 -0.40 -6.03
CA GLY A 28 -0.55 0.89 -6.17
C GLY A 28 -1.24 1.76 -7.23
N PRO A 29 -1.78 2.95 -6.89
CA PRO A 29 -2.48 3.81 -7.83
C PRO A 29 -1.51 4.64 -8.71
N SER A 30 -0.44 4.04 -9.19
CA SER A 30 0.64 4.70 -9.96
C SER A 30 0.41 4.67 -11.48
N GLY A 31 -0.62 3.98 -11.93
CA GLY A 31 -0.96 3.80 -13.34
C GLY A 31 -2.44 3.45 -13.52
N LEU A 32 -2.90 3.42 -14.77
CA LEU A 32 -4.27 3.02 -15.06
C LEU A 32 -4.52 1.57 -14.62
N PRO A 33 -5.65 1.26 -13.97
CA PRO A 33 -5.99 -0.12 -13.61
C PRO A 33 -6.05 -0.99 -14.85
N HIS A 34 -5.36 -2.13 -14.81
CA HIS A 34 -5.36 -3.12 -15.88
C HIS A 34 -6.00 -4.42 -15.40
N ILE A 35 -6.16 -5.40 -16.29
CA ILE A 35 -6.80 -6.68 -15.98
C ILE A 35 -6.17 -7.38 -14.76
N GLY A 36 -4.85 -7.28 -14.58
CA GLY A 36 -4.17 -7.77 -13.37
C GLY A 36 -4.69 -7.15 -12.06
N THR A 37 -4.89 -5.83 -11.99
CA THR A 37 -5.46 -5.13 -10.83
C THR A 37 -6.88 -5.62 -10.53
N LEU A 38 -7.71 -5.73 -11.58
CA LEU A 38 -9.07 -6.28 -11.45
C LEU A 38 -9.03 -7.72 -10.93
N CYS A 39 -8.16 -8.57 -11.49
CA CYS A 39 -8.00 -9.96 -11.08
C CYS A 39 -7.49 -10.10 -9.64
N GLU A 40 -6.75 -9.14 -9.09
CA GLU A 40 -6.40 -9.14 -7.67
C GLU A 40 -7.64 -9.03 -6.80
N VAL A 41 -8.49 -8.04 -7.07
CA VAL A 41 -9.76 -7.81 -6.35
C VAL A 41 -10.75 -8.97 -6.56
N LEU A 42 -10.98 -9.37 -7.81
CA LEU A 42 -11.98 -10.38 -8.16
C LEU A 42 -11.64 -11.75 -7.56
N ARG A 43 -10.36 -12.15 -7.52
CA ARG A 43 -9.96 -13.43 -6.91
C ARG A 43 -10.23 -13.44 -5.41
N VAL A 44 -9.95 -12.34 -4.72
CA VAL A 44 -10.26 -12.19 -3.29
C VAL A 44 -11.77 -12.28 -3.08
N ASN A 45 -12.57 -11.58 -3.90
CA ASN A 45 -14.02 -11.63 -3.79
C ASN A 45 -14.62 -13.03 -4.03
N ILE A 46 -14.09 -13.79 -5.00
CA ILE A 46 -14.52 -15.18 -5.24
C ILE A 46 -14.29 -16.04 -3.98
N VAL A 47 -13.14 -15.89 -3.33
CA VAL A 47 -12.84 -16.63 -2.09
C VAL A 47 -13.73 -16.15 -0.96
N LYS A 48 -13.89 -14.84 -0.77
CA LYS A 48 -14.78 -14.21 0.22
C LYS A 48 -16.21 -14.71 0.11
N THR A 49 -16.80 -14.61 -1.08
CA THR A 49 -18.18 -15.07 -1.35
C THR A 49 -18.32 -16.57 -1.12
N THR A 50 -17.29 -17.36 -1.47
CA THR A 50 -17.30 -18.80 -1.21
C THR A 50 -17.22 -19.09 0.29
N PHE A 51 -16.38 -18.36 1.02
CA PHE A 51 -16.25 -18.46 2.48
C PHE A 51 -17.58 -18.17 3.16
N GLU A 52 -18.28 -17.09 2.80
CA GLU A 52 -19.60 -16.76 3.36
C GLU A 52 -20.60 -17.89 3.12
N ARG A 53 -20.65 -18.42 1.91
CA ARG A 53 -21.58 -19.51 1.55
C ARG A 53 -21.33 -20.82 2.31
N ILE A 54 -20.08 -21.17 2.59
CA ILE A 54 -19.75 -22.45 3.27
C ILE A 54 -19.74 -22.32 4.79
N SER A 55 -19.44 -21.13 5.32
CA SER A 55 -19.31 -20.91 6.76
C SER A 55 -20.56 -20.30 7.39
N GLY A 56 -21.42 -19.65 6.59
CA GLY A 56 -22.54 -18.86 7.08
C GLY A 56 -22.12 -17.58 7.83
N ARG A 57 -20.83 -17.24 7.82
CA ARG A 57 -20.29 -16.07 8.54
C ARG A 57 -20.18 -14.86 7.65
N GLU A 58 -20.34 -13.70 8.26
CA GLU A 58 -20.13 -12.40 7.62
C GLU A 58 -18.65 -12.21 7.24
N ALA A 59 -18.42 -11.59 6.08
CA ALA A 59 -17.10 -11.20 5.64
C ALA A 59 -17.11 -9.83 4.96
N ASN A 60 -16.06 -9.06 5.18
CA ASN A 60 -15.88 -7.72 4.61
C ASN A 60 -14.75 -7.74 3.57
N LEU A 61 -14.95 -7.03 2.46
CA LEU A 61 -13.91 -6.84 1.45
C LEU A 61 -13.33 -5.42 1.56
N PHE A 62 -12.03 -5.34 1.74
CA PHE A 62 -11.27 -4.10 1.77
C PHE A 62 -10.36 -4.04 0.54
N ILE A 63 -10.36 -2.90 -0.14
CA ILE A 63 -9.38 -2.58 -1.18
C ILE A 63 -8.46 -1.51 -0.62
N ILE A 64 -7.19 -1.84 -0.46
CA ILE A 64 -6.18 -0.95 0.11
C ILE A 64 -5.44 -0.27 -1.03
N SER A 65 -5.56 1.06 -1.12
CA SER A 65 -4.83 1.89 -2.06
C SER A 65 -3.49 2.31 -1.42
N ASP A 66 -2.38 1.86 -2.01
CA ASP A 66 -1.02 2.25 -1.63
C ASP A 66 -0.68 3.66 -2.16
N ASP A 67 -1.56 4.62 -1.92
CA ASP A 67 -1.53 5.98 -2.46
C ASP A 67 -0.43 6.87 -1.87
N MET A 68 0.24 6.42 -0.83
CA MET A 68 1.39 7.10 -0.24
C MET A 68 2.73 6.67 -0.87
N ASP A 69 2.72 5.68 -1.78
CA ASP A 69 3.92 5.28 -2.51
C ASP A 69 4.44 6.42 -3.38
N ALA A 70 5.76 6.45 -3.61
CA ALA A 70 6.39 7.43 -4.48
C ALA A 70 6.09 7.17 -5.96
N LEU A 71 5.86 8.25 -6.73
CA LEU A 71 5.88 8.19 -8.19
C LEU A 71 7.29 7.85 -8.69
N ARG A 72 7.52 6.59 -9.04
CA ARG A 72 8.84 6.10 -9.51
C ARG A 72 9.10 6.36 -10.99
N LYS A 73 8.04 6.27 -11.80
CA LYS A 73 8.09 6.46 -13.25
C LYS A 73 6.75 7.01 -13.70
N ILE A 74 6.80 7.83 -14.75
CA ILE A 74 5.60 8.39 -15.38
C ILE A 74 5.11 7.40 -16.44
N PRO A 75 3.88 6.87 -16.32
CA PRO A 75 3.30 6.03 -17.36
C PRO A 75 3.15 6.80 -18.68
N ALA A 76 3.47 6.14 -19.80
CA ALA A 76 3.29 6.74 -21.13
C ALA A 76 1.82 7.04 -21.46
N THR A 77 0.89 6.41 -20.74
CA THR A 77 -0.56 6.60 -20.89
C THR A 77 -1.06 7.86 -20.19
N PHE A 78 -0.24 8.53 -19.37
CA PHE A 78 -0.67 9.73 -18.67
C PHE A 78 -0.53 10.96 -19.57
N PRO A 79 -1.55 11.85 -19.59
CA PRO A 79 -1.42 13.14 -20.25
C PRO A 79 -0.37 14.00 -19.52
N GLN A 80 0.18 15.01 -20.20
CA GLN A 80 1.08 15.99 -19.60
C GLN A 80 2.34 15.40 -18.93
N SER A 81 2.88 14.31 -19.46
CA SER A 81 4.02 13.58 -18.85
C SER A 81 5.23 14.46 -18.48
N ARG A 82 5.47 15.57 -19.18
CA ARG A 82 6.57 16.50 -18.87
C ARG A 82 6.38 17.25 -17.55
N SER A 83 5.14 17.60 -17.15
CA SER A 83 4.88 18.29 -15.87
C SER A 83 5.07 17.35 -14.68
N LEU A 84 4.79 16.05 -14.86
CA LEU A 84 4.94 15.02 -13.83
C LEU A 84 6.40 14.69 -13.47
N VAL A 85 7.37 15.08 -14.30
CA VAL A 85 8.81 14.84 -14.04
C VAL A 85 9.26 15.46 -12.72
N ASN A 86 8.75 16.64 -12.38
CA ASN A 86 9.11 17.32 -11.13
C ASN A 86 8.60 16.59 -9.87
N TYR A 87 7.55 15.77 -10.05
CA TYR A 87 6.90 15.01 -8.99
C TYR A 87 7.45 13.59 -8.82
N LEU A 88 8.52 13.21 -9.53
CA LEU A 88 9.22 11.96 -9.26
C LEU A 88 9.67 11.89 -7.80
N GLY A 89 9.37 10.77 -7.14
CA GLY A 89 9.63 10.56 -5.72
C GLY A 89 8.56 11.11 -4.77
N VAL A 90 7.59 11.89 -5.24
CA VAL A 90 6.50 12.44 -4.41
C VAL A 90 5.41 11.38 -4.23
N PRO A 91 4.75 11.29 -3.05
CA PRO A 91 3.60 10.42 -2.83
C PRO A 91 2.48 10.65 -3.86
N LEU A 92 1.86 9.58 -4.36
CA LEU A 92 0.81 9.65 -5.39
C LEU A 92 -0.41 10.48 -4.95
N CYS A 93 -0.72 10.49 -3.65
CA CYS A 93 -1.78 11.28 -3.05
C CYS A 93 -1.50 12.79 -2.99
N ASP A 94 -0.23 13.20 -3.16
CA ASP A 94 0.22 14.60 -3.11
C ASP A 94 0.49 15.20 -4.49
N ILE A 95 0.20 14.44 -5.56
CA ILE A 95 0.36 14.89 -6.95
C ILE A 95 -1.03 15.20 -7.51
N ALA A 96 -1.19 16.33 -8.19
CA ALA A 96 -2.46 16.67 -8.84
C ALA A 96 -2.83 15.62 -9.91
N ASP A 97 -4.13 15.33 -10.08
CA ASP A 97 -4.59 14.38 -11.09
C ASP A 97 -4.18 14.86 -12.50
N PRO A 98 -3.34 14.13 -13.24
CA PRO A 98 -2.96 14.53 -14.60
C PRO A 98 -4.15 14.57 -15.55
N PHE A 99 -5.23 13.84 -15.24
CA PHE A 99 -6.47 13.85 -16.02
C PHE A 99 -7.46 14.93 -15.59
N GLN A 100 -7.18 15.70 -14.53
CA GLN A 100 -8.02 16.77 -14.00
C GLN A 100 -9.45 16.35 -13.66
N GLN A 101 -9.64 15.12 -13.17
CA GLN A 101 -10.95 14.58 -12.78
C GLN A 101 -11.10 14.38 -11.26
N ALA A 102 -10.00 14.49 -10.51
CA ALA A 102 -9.97 14.33 -9.07
C ALA A 102 -8.95 15.27 -8.41
N SER A 103 -8.95 15.31 -7.07
CA SER A 103 -8.05 16.14 -6.26
C SER A 103 -6.58 15.72 -6.35
N SER A 104 -6.31 14.44 -6.57
CA SER A 104 -4.95 13.89 -6.69
C SER A 104 -4.88 12.77 -7.73
N LEU A 105 -3.66 12.44 -8.15
CA LEU A 105 -3.35 11.34 -9.04
C LEU A 105 -3.92 10.04 -8.46
N SER A 106 -3.65 9.75 -7.18
CA SER A 106 -4.19 8.54 -6.55
C SER A 106 -5.72 8.51 -6.52
N ALA A 107 -6.38 9.62 -6.17
CA ALA A 107 -7.84 9.71 -6.14
C ALA A 107 -8.44 9.49 -7.54
N GLY A 108 -7.81 10.04 -8.58
CA GLY A 108 -8.21 9.85 -9.98
C GLY A 108 -8.08 8.40 -10.44
N ILE A 109 -7.03 7.69 -10.00
CA ILE A 109 -6.85 6.26 -10.29
C ILE A 109 -7.81 5.39 -9.45
N ASN A 110 -8.02 5.71 -8.18
CA ASN A 110 -8.99 5.06 -7.29
C ASN A 110 -10.40 5.10 -7.91
N SER A 111 -10.86 6.26 -8.38
CA SER A 111 -12.15 6.42 -9.07
C SER A 111 -12.25 5.59 -10.36
N ARG A 112 -11.15 5.43 -11.09
CA ARG A 112 -11.12 4.59 -12.30
C ARG A 112 -11.20 3.10 -11.96
N LEU A 113 -10.57 2.67 -10.87
CA LEU A 113 -10.71 1.29 -10.40
C LEU A 113 -12.15 1.03 -9.99
N ASP A 114 -12.77 1.93 -9.23
CA ASP A 114 -14.18 1.80 -8.82
C ASP A 114 -15.11 1.64 -10.03
N LYS A 115 -14.97 2.49 -11.04
CA LYS A 115 -15.72 2.37 -12.31
C LYS A 115 -15.47 1.03 -13.03
N ALA A 116 -14.23 0.53 -12.99
CA ALA A 116 -13.89 -0.76 -13.60
C ALA A 116 -14.47 -1.95 -12.83
N LEU A 117 -14.70 -1.81 -11.52
CA LEU A 117 -15.28 -2.84 -10.67
C LEU A 117 -16.82 -2.81 -10.64
N ALA A 118 -17.45 -1.68 -10.99
CA ALA A 118 -18.90 -1.51 -10.96
C ALA A 118 -19.71 -2.63 -11.65
N PRO A 119 -19.32 -3.18 -12.83
CA PRO A 119 -20.07 -4.26 -13.47
C PRO A 119 -20.09 -5.58 -12.69
N TYR A 120 -19.19 -5.77 -11.73
CA TYR A 120 -19.07 -6.99 -10.93
C TYR A 120 -19.83 -6.92 -9.60
N THR A 121 -20.48 -5.78 -9.32
CA THR A 121 -21.34 -5.58 -8.14
C THR A 121 -20.69 -6.07 -6.84
N LEU A 122 -19.45 -5.63 -6.60
CA LEU A 122 -18.70 -5.97 -5.40
C LEU A 122 -19.13 -5.05 -4.26
N ASP A 123 -19.40 -5.62 -3.10
CA ASP A 123 -19.52 -4.85 -1.86
C ASP A 123 -18.15 -4.78 -1.20
N TYR A 124 -17.55 -3.58 -1.24
CA TYR A 124 -16.20 -3.36 -0.73
C TYR A 124 -16.03 -1.96 -0.13
N GLN A 125 -15.08 -1.83 0.78
CA GLN A 125 -14.60 -0.56 1.30
C GLN A 125 -13.21 -0.23 0.74
N LEU A 126 -13.09 0.91 0.08
CA LEU A 126 -11.79 1.46 -0.30
C LEU A 126 -11.13 2.11 0.92
N ILE A 127 -9.88 1.76 1.18
CA ILE A 127 -9.04 2.33 2.23
C ILE A 127 -7.84 3.01 1.58
N GLU A 128 -7.65 4.29 1.86
CA GLU A 128 -6.50 5.06 1.40
C GLU A 128 -5.42 5.06 2.50
N ASN A 129 -4.24 4.56 2.18
CA ASN A 129 -3.15 4.50 3.15
C ASN A 129 -2.74 5.90 3.63
N SER A 130 -2.73 6.90 2.75
CA SER A 130 -2.40 8.28 3.11
C SER A 130 -3.29 8.81 4.24
N PHE A 131 -4.58 8.49 4.24
CA PHE A 131 -5.50 8.83 5.32
C PHE A 131 -5.12 8.13 6.64
N LEU A 132 -4.82 6.83 6.59
CA LEU A 132 -4.44 6.06 7.78
C LEU A 132 -3.08 6.49 8.38
N TYR A 133 -2.12 6.82 7.54
CA TYR A 133 -0.84 7.38 8.00
C TYR A 133 -1.02 8.77 8.60
N ARG A 134 -1.76 9.68 7.94
CA ARG A 134 -1.97 11.06 8.41
C ARG A 134 -2.80 11.15 9.68
N SER A 135 -3.79 10.26 9.85
CA SER A 135 -4.60 10.18 11.08
C SER A 135 -3.84 9.58 12.26
N GLY A 136 -2.65 9.02 12.03
CA GLY A 136 -1.87 8.33 13.07
C GLY A 136 -2.40 6.94 13.41
N TYR A 137 -3.32 6.38 12.62
CA TYR A 137 -3.87 5.04 12.82
C TYR A 137 -2.75 3.99 12.93
N TYR A 138 -1.70 4.14 12.13
CA TYR A 138 -0.55 3.23 12.15
C TYR A 138 0.50 3.53 13.24
N ASN A 139 0.38 4.59 14.04
CA ASN A 139 1.43 5.00 14.98
C ASN A 139 1.82 3.90 15.97
N THR A 140 0.84 3.20 16.55
CA THR A 140 1.10 2.08 17.48
C THR A 140 1.84 0.94 16.79
N THR A 141 1.47 0.62 15.55
CA THR A 141 2.14 -0.43 14.76
C THR A 141 3.55 0.00 14.35
N ILE A 142 3.72 1.24 13.87
CA ILE A 142 5.01 1.83 13.53
C ILE A 142 5.97 1.75 14.72
N ARG A 143 5.51 2.06 15.94
CA ARG A 143 6.33 1.92 17.16
C ARG A 143 6.77 0.48 17.42
N LYS A 144 5.90 -0.51 17.19
CA LYS A 144 6.27 -1.94 17.29
C LYS A 144 7.34 -2.33 16.27
N PHE A 145 7.23 -1.83 15.04
CA PHE A 145 8.25 -2.04 14.01
C PHE A 145 9.56 -1.33 14.35
N LEU A 146 9.48 -0.14 14.95
CA LEU A 146 10.64 0.62 15.40
C LEU A 146 11.41 -0.14 16.49
N LEU A 147 10.70 -0.78 17.43
CA LEU A 147 11.28 -1.65 18.46
C LEU A 147 12.00 -2.88 17.90
N GLN A 148 11.68 -3.31 16.68
CA GLN A 148 12.23 -4.50 16.04
C GLN A 148 13.03 -4.15 14.77
N MET A 149 13.35 -2.86 14.59
CA MET A 149 13.86 -2.33 13.32
C MET A 149 15.15 -3.03 12.90
N ASP A 150 16.09 -3.25 13.82
CA ASP A 150 17.38 -3.88 13.51
C ASP A 150 17.20 -5.33 13.06
N THR A 151 16.36 -6.10 13.78
CA THR A 151 16.05 -7.49 13.43
C THR A 151 15.40 -7.57 12.04
N ILE A 152 14.44 -6.69 11.75
CA ILE A 152 13.75 -6.66 10.46
C ILE A 152 14.72 -6.24 9.34
N ASN A 153 15.51 -5.19 9.56
CA ASN A 153 16.51 -4.71 8.60
C ASN A 153 17.53 -5.81 8.27
N GLN A 154 18.04 -6.53 9.27
CA GLN A 154 18.97 -7.65 9.07
C GLN A 154 18.33 -8.80 8.28
N ALA A 155 17.09 -9.17 8.62
CA ALA A 155 16.35 -10.22 7.91
C ALA A 155 16.17 -9.88 6.43
N ILE A 156 15.94 -8.61 6.10
CA ILE A 156 15.74 -8.15 4.72
C ILE A 156 17.07 -7.94 4.00
N ALA A 157 18.11 -7.44 4.68
CA ALA A 157 19.42 -7.16 4.10
C ALA A 157 20.02 -8.36 3.36
N SER A 158 19.77 -9.58 3.84
CA SER A 158 20.21 -10.84 3.20
C SER A 158 19.71 -11.00 1.75
N ARG A 159 18.55 -10.41 1.42
CA ARG A 159 17.90 -10.49 0.10
C ARG A 159 18.20 -9.29 -0.79
N LEU A 160 18.90 -8.28 -0.28
CA LEU A 160 19.20 -7.06 -1.01
C LEU A 160 20.57 -7.13 -1.68
N GLY A 161 20.67 -6.52 -2.86
CA GLY A 161 21.95 -6.27 -3.52
C GLY A 161 22.84 -5.33 -2.70
N VAL A 162 24.16 -5.42 -2.91
CA VAL A 162 25.19 -4.72 -2.13
C VAL A 162 24.92 -3.22 -2.01
N ASN A 163 24.50 -2.58 -3.10
CA ASN A 163 24.25 -1.13 -3.11
C ASN A 163 23.03 -0.74 -2.27
N ARG A 164 21.91 -1.47 -2.39
CA ARG A 164 20.71 -1.16 -1.60
C ARG A 164 20.94 -1.45 -0.12
N ARG A 165 21.69 -2.51 0.22
CA ARG A 165 21.99 -2.88 1.61
C ARG A 165 22.64 -1.75 2.42
N LYS A 166 23.49 -0.93 1.80
CA LYS A 166 24.19 0.19 2.48
C LYS A 166 23.28 1.33 2.91
N SER A 167 22.10 1.46 2.29
CA SER A 167 21.18 2.59 2.46
C SER A 167 19.75 2.12 2.74
N TYR A 168 19.59 0.85 3.10
CA TYR A 168 18.28 0.26 3.33
C TYR A 168 17.81 0.55 4.75
N SER A 169 16.56 0.98 4.85
CA SER A 169 15.78 1.02 6.07
C SER A 169 14.36 0.57 5.75
N ILE A 170 13.71 -0.11 6.70
CA ILE A 170 12.28 -0.42 6.62
C ILE A 170 11.42 0.85 6.70
N PHE A 171 11.96 1.95 7.21
CA PHE A 171 11.30 3.25 7.24
C PHE A 171 11.80 4.14 6.10
N MET A 172 10.85 4.68 5.33
CA MET A 172 11.10 5.63 4.24
C MET A 172 10.36 6.94 4.55
N PRO A 173 11.00 7.90 5.24
CA PRO A 173 10.35 9.15 5.63
C PRO A 173 10.09 10.03 4.40
N ILE A 174 9.07 10.87 4.49
CA ILE A 174 8.80 11.92 3.51
C ILE A 174 9.62 13.15 3.89
N SER A 175 10.41 13.69 2.97
CA SER A 175 11.17 14.91 3.16
C SER A 175 10.24 16.11 3.33
N ARG A 176 10.34 16.80 4.47
CA ARG A 176 9.62 18.06 4.70
C ARG A 176 10.02 19.20 3.75
N PHE A 177 11.18 19.08 3.08
CA PHE A 177 11.69 20.12 2.19
C PHE A 177 11.30 19.89 0.73
N SER A 178 11.37 18.64 0.27
CA SER A 178 11.10 18.30 -1.14
C SER A 178 9.78 17.59 -1.37
N GLY A 179 9.09 17.15 -0.32
CA GLY A 179 7.88 16.32 -0.42
C GLY A 179 8.13 14.92 -0.95
N ARG A 180 9.39 14.51 -1.14
CA ARG A 180 9.76 13.19 -1.71
C ARG A 180 9.94 12.14 -0.63
N VAL A 181 9.54 10.91 -0.93
CA VAL A 181 9.87 9.72 -0.14
C VAL A 181 11.38 9.47 -0.22
N ILE A 182 12.01 9.32 0.94
CA ILE A 182 13.45 9.06 1.05
C ILE A 182 13.66 7.55 1.16
N GLU A 183 14.02 6.94 0.03
CA GLU A 183 14.26 5.50 -0.02
C GLU A 183 15.68 5.07 0.38
N HIS A 184 16.64 6.00 0.29
CA HIS A 184 18.07 5.75 0.51
C HIS A 184 18.58 6.59 1.67
N LEU A 185 18.69 5.96 2.84
CA LEU A 185 19.09 6.63 4.07
C LEU A 185 19.88 5.71 4.99
N VAL A 186 20.61 6.32 5.92
CA VAL A 186 21.26 5.62 7.03
C VAL A 186 20.70 6.16 8.33
N ILE A 187 20.07 5.29 9.13
CA ILE A 187 19.60 5.62 10.47
C ILE A 187 20.83 5.85 11.36
N GLN A 188 20.89 7.01 12.00
CA GLN A 188 21.93 7.40 12.94
C GLN A 188 21.53 7.06 14.38
N SER A 189 20.28 7.32 14.74
CA SER A 189 19.75 7.00 16.07
C SER A 189 18.23 6.84 16.04
N VAL A 190 17.72 6.11 17.03
CA VAL A 190 16.29 5.87 17.24
C VAL A 190 15.93 6.24 18.67
N ASP A 191 14.92 7.09 18.84
CA ASP A 191 14.30 7.36 20.14
C ASP A 191 12.95 6.66 20.20
N LEU A 192 12.90 5.53 20.92
CA LEU A 192 11.69 4.72 21.05
C LEU A 192 10.59 5.40 21.89
N SER A 193 10.99 6.23 22.87
CA SER A 193 10.05 6.93 23.73
C SER A 193 9.27 7.96 22.93
N ARG A 194 9.97 8.72 22.09
CA ARG A 194 9.37 9.74 21.22
C ARG A 194 8.82 9.15 19.92
N GLY A 195 9.33 7.99 19.50
CA GLY A 195 8.99 7.38 18.21
C GLY A 195 9.69 8.08 17.05
N GLU A 196 10.89 8.60 17.30
CA GLU A 196 11.65 9.42 16.36
C GLU A 196 12.87 8.67 15.82
N ILE A 197 13.23 8.98 14.57
CA ILE A 197 14.47 8.52 13.94
C ILE A 197 15.28 9.72 13.47
N VAL A 198 16.60 9.65 13.68
CA VAL A 198 17.55 10.58 13.07
C VAL A 198 18.25 9.82 11.95
N TYR A 199 18.34 10.42 10.77
CA TYR A 199 18.92 9.77 9.60
C TYR A 199 19.70 10.76 8.74
N THR A 200 20.62 10.22 7.95
CA THR A 200 21.29 10.94 6.86
C THR A 200 20.79 10.42 5.53
N ILE A 201 20.59 11.32 4.57
CA ILE A 201 20.22 10.96 3.20
C ILE A 201 21.48 10.60 2.45
N VAL A 202 21.51 9.43 1.82
CA VAL A 202 22.62 9.02 0.97
C VAL A 202 22.35 9.53 -0.44
N SER A 203 23.21 10.43 -0.95
CA SER A 203 23.15 10.78 -2.37
C SER A 203 23.48 9.53 -3.18
N ALA A 204 22.67 9.22 -4.19
CA ALA A 204 23.07 8.25 -5.20
C ALA A 204 24.33 8.79 -5.88
N SER A 205 25.47 8.18 -5.59
CA SER A 205 26.71 8.32 -6.36
C SER A 205 26.53 7.75 -7.75
#